data_AF-A0A0G4FVG6-F1
#
_entry.id   AF-A0A0G4FVG6-F1
#
_cell.length_a   1.000
_cell.length_b   1.000
_cell.length_c   1.000
_cell.angle_alpha   90.00
_cell.angle_beta   90.00
_cell.angle_gamma   90.00
#
_symmetry.space_group_name_H-M   'P 1'
#
loop_
_entity.id
_entity.type
_entity.pdbx_description
1 polymer ?
#
loop_
_entity_poly.entity_id
_entity_poly.type
_entity_poly.pdbx_seq_one_letter_code
_entity_poly.pdbx_strand_id
1 'polypeptide(L)'
;MAGPWCGLTFCLLILLAQSPFCAAWLDDGHMLVGGIAKYVMTHQMDGGKTAVEALEAVLRGWEYQYPGLSSLVTAPIWPDHIKCTKDVGHCRGGWRHEGLRVFDAWHSINVPLNPLDVALPENVHESINAQWLLEHANKTLMELGRKQDKGTIFSWNFMLRFLMHVYRDIHQPLHACTLYNSQFANGDKGGNDVKIKVAIGEGMGYSPPSLHTLWDAAGGPLQRLWPQHTEEDVLCEALEHKDHIRQAMASPEARILDFKDIIAESHQFCEQHVYTEFLKTDGALPYQPSDDYIHQTAAISYGRIIIAGVRLAQLLMPIADNAISMQARETPQKTPEPVEEPQNAADAETTALLGVDEDGAAMWKAMCGLLVLAVLCLSVMVAWLGWRQAWCVREARLKAEMLNIIQMAAARPDRNVGALQAIDR
;
A
#
# COMPACT_ATOMS: atom_id res chain seq x y z
N MET A 1 -45.78 49.35 19.50
CA MET A 1 -45.36 49.82 18.16
C MET A 1 -44.03 49.18 17.87
N ALA A 2 -44.03 48.18 16.98
CA ALA A 2 -42.87 47.45 16.51
C ALA A 2 -42.44 48.01 15.15
N GLY A 3 -41.13 48.04 14.87
CA GLY A 3 -40.56 48.41 13.57
C GLY A 3 -39.05 48.66 13.67
N PRO A 4 -38.25 48.34 12.64
CA PRO A 4 -37.32 47.21 12.77
C PRO A 4 -35.85 47.62 12.63
N TRP A 5 -34.99 46.97 13.42
CA TRP A 5 -33.55 46.99 13.21
C TRP A 5 -33.21 45.99 12.12
N CYS A 6 -32.71 46.52 11.00
CA CYS A 6 -32.26 45.79 9.84
C CYS A 6 -31.17 44.78 10.21
N GLY A 7 -31.33 43.58 9.65
CA GLY A 7 -30.47 42.44 9.90
C GLY A 7 -29.07 42.61 9.32
N LEU A 8 -28.10 42.13 10.09
CA LEU A 8 -26.81 41.64 9.61
C LEU A 8 -26.76 40.17 9.99
N THR A 9 -27.48 39.35 9.22
CA THR A 9 -27.28 37.90 9.24
C THR A 9 -25.93 37.68 8.58
N PHE A 10 -24.90 37.49 9.40
CA PHE A 10 -23.59 37.05 8.97
C PHE A 10 -23.76 35.60 8.49
N CYS A 11 -24.08 35.42 7.20
CA CYS A 11 -24.00 34.13 6.53
C CYS A 11 -22.52 33.75 6.49
N LEU A 12 -22.08 33.03 7.52
CA LEU A 12 -20.83 32.29 7.53
C LEU A 12 -20.98 31.15 6.50
N LEU A 13 -20.78 31.46 5.23
CA LEU A 13 -20.52 30.45 4.21
C LEU A 13 -19.14 29.88 4.51
N ILE A 14 -19.12 28.85 5.37
CA ILE A 14 -18.02 27.90 5.42
C ILE A 14 -18.04 27.21 4.06
N LEU A 15 -17.25 27.74 3.12
CA LEU A 15 -16.78 26.97 1.98
C LEU A 15 -15.98 25.81 2.57
N LEU A 16 -16.67 24.71 2.83
CA LEU A 16 -16.05 23.39 2.90
C LEU A 16 -15.43 23.17 1.52
N ALA A 17 -14.17 23.59 1.36
CA ALA A 17 -13.33 23.09 0.30
C ALA A 17 -13.31 21.57 0.52
N GLN A 18 -14.17 20.86 -0.20
CA GLN A 18 -14.04 19.42 -0.30
C GLN A 18 -12.72 19.19 -0.99
N SER A 19 -11.69 18.93 -0.20
CA SER A 19 -10.39 18.51 -0.71
C SER A 19 -10.66 17.30 -1.60
N PRO A 20 -10.37 17.37 -2.91
CA PRO A 20 -10.51 16.23 -3.79
C PRO A 20 -9.64 15.11 -3.21
N PHE A 21 -10.22 13.92 -3.15
CA PHE A 21 -9.58 12.72 -2.64
C PHE A 21 -8.25 12.52 -3.38
N CYS A 22 -7.13 12.88 -2.75
CA CYS A 22 -5.81 12.42 -3.16
C CYS A 22 -5.62 11.07 -2.48
N ALA A 23 -5.69 10.02 -3.29
CA ALA A 23 -5.36 8.65 -2.94
C ALA A 23 -4.35 8.23 -4.02
N ALA A 24 -3.07 8.48 -3.76
CA ALA A 24 -2.02 7.98 -4.63
C ALA A 24 -1.09 7.07 -3.86
N TRP A 25 -0.87 5.85 -4.33
CA TRP A 25 -1.49 5.22 -5.48
C TRP A 25 -2.97 4.90 -5.20
N LEU A 26 -3.72 4.37 -6.17
CA LEU A 26 -4.95 3.66 -5.80
C LEU A 26 -4.59 2.42 -4.96
N ASP A 27 -5.60 1.76 -4.36
CA ASP A 27 -5.41 0.53 -3.56
C ASP A 27 -4.42 -0.44 -4.20
N ASP A 28 -4.60 -0.71 -5.50
CA ASP A 28 -3.78 -1.62 -6.31
C ASP A 28 -2.28 -1.28 -6.25
N GLY A 29 -1.91 -0.04 -6.59
CA GLY A 29 -0.51 0.39 -6.61
C GLY A 29 0.09 0.40 -5.20
N HIS A 30 -0.67 0.82 -4.19
CA HIS A 30 -0.23 0.73 -2.80
C HIS A 30 0.03 -0.72 -2.41
N MET A 31 -0.91 -1.63 -2.69
CA MET A 31 -0.75 -3.03 -2.34
C MET A 31 0.44 -3.66 -3.09
N LEU A 32 0.61 -3.35 -4.38
CA LEU A 32 1.70 -3.89 -5.20
C LEU A 32 3.09 -3.50 -4.70
N VAL A 33 3.30 -2.23 -4.30
CA VAL A 33 4.57 -1.84 -3.64
C VAL A 33 4.84 -2.72 -2.40
N GLY A 34 3.80 -3.21 -1.74
CA GLY A 34 3.87 -3.93 -0.47
C GLY A 34 4.13 -5.40 -0.71
N GLY A 35 3.51 -5.96 -1.75
CA GLY A 35 3.83 -7.27 -2.27
C GLY A 35 5.28 -7.35 -2.73
N ILE A 36 5.78 -6.33 -3.42
CA ILE A 36 7.18 -6.25 -3.84
C ILE A 36 8.12 -6.17 -2.64
N ALA A 37 7.83 -5.28 -1.67
CA ALA A 37 8.66 -5.16 -0.47
C ALA A 37 8.71 -6.48 0.32
N LYS A 38 7.55 -7.12 0.52
CA LYS A 38 7.43 -8.43 1.18
C LYS A 38 8.18 -9.52 0.41
N TYR A 39 8.09 -9.53 -0.91
CA TYR A 39 8.86 -10.45 -1.77
C TYR A 39 10.37 -10.26 -1.60
N VAL A 40 10.85 -9.02 -1.70
CA VAL A 40 12.27 -8.66 -1.58
C VAL A 40 12.81 -9.05 -0.20
N MET A 41 12.13 -8.65 0.88
CA MET A 41 12.54 -9.02 2.24
C MET A 41 12.60 -10.53 2.40
N THR A 42 11.55 -11.24 1.99
CA THR A 42 11.46 -12.70 2.21
C THR A 42 12.47 -13.52 1.41
N HIS A 43 12.79 -13.08 0.17
CA HIS A 43 13.55 -13.92 -0.78
C HIS A 43 14.93 -13.38 -1.14
N GLN A 44 15.23 -12.12 -0.84
CA GLN A 44 16.46 -11.45 -1.29
C GLN A 44 17.26 -10.81 -0.14
N MET A 45 16.76 -10.85 1.10
CA MET A 45 17.42 -10.27 2.27
C MET A 45 17.57 -11.29 3.40
N ASP A 46 18.77 -11.35 3.98
CA ASP A 46 19.05 -12.21 5.14
C ASP A 46 18.19 -11.80 6.34
N GLY A 47 17.56 -12.78 7.01
CA GLY A 47 16.65 -12.53 8.13
C GLY A 47 15.31 -11.89 7.75
N GLY A 48 15.07 -11.59 6.47
CA GLY A 48 13.92 -10.80 6.06
C GLY A 48 12.56 -11.50 6.28
N LYS A 49 12.50 -12.83 6.31
CA LYS A 49 11.28 -13.55 6.70
C LYS A 49 10.86 -13.24 8.15
N THR A 50 11.81 -13.29 9.09
CA THR A 50 11.56 -12.94 10.49
C THR A 50 11.22 -11.46 10.63
N ALA A 51 11.86 -10.59 9.85
CA ALA A 51 11.52 -9.17 9.81
C ALA A 51 10.07 -8.93 9.36
N VAL A 52 9.62 -9.59 8.29
CA VAL A 52 8.23 -9.53 7.83
C VAL A 52 7.27 -10.01 8.91
N GLU A 53 7.55 -11.16 9.54
CA GLU A 53 6.70 -11.72 10.60
C GLU A 53 6.55 -10.75 11.78
N ALA A 54 7.64 -10.09 12.18
CA ALA A 54 7.64 -9.13 13.29
C ALA A 54 6.85 -7.86 12.97
N LEU A 55 7.02 -7.30 11.76
CA LEU A 55 6.25 -6.13 11.32
C LEU A 55 4.76 -6.45 11.19
N GLU A 56 4.40 -7.60 10.61
CA GLU A 56 3.00 -7.99 10.49
C GLU A 56 2.37 -8.33 11.86
N ALA A 57 3.15 -8.81 12.83
CA ALA A 57 2.67 -8.96 14.21
C ALA A 57 2.29 -7.62 14.84
N VAL A 58 3.06 -6.56 14.57
CA VAL A 58 2.69 -5.19 14.95
C VAL A 58 1.38 -4.78 14.28
N LEU A 59 1.28 -4.97 12.96
CA LEU A 59 0.12 -4.54 12.17
C LEU A 59 -1.18 -5.26 12.58
N ARG A 60 -1.10 -6.57 12.88
CA ARG A 60 -2.20 -7.38 13.41
C ARG A 60 -2.76 -6.89 14.74
N GLY A 61 -2.03 -6.03 15.46
CA GLY A 61 -2.55 -5.39 16.67
C GLY A 61 -3.85 -4.59 16.46
N TRP A 62 -4.18 -4.23 15.21
CA TRP A 62 -5.43 -3.53 14.85
C TRP A 62 -6.39 -4.38 14.01
N GLU A 63 -6.17 -5.69 13.85
CA GLU A 63 -6.99 -6.55 13.00
C GLU A 63 -8.47 -6.57 13.43
N TYR A 64 -8.76 -6.44 14.73
CA TYR A 64 -10.13 -6.37 15.21
C TYR A 64 -10.87 -5.10 14.73
N GLN A 65 -10.18 -3.95 14.73
CA GLN A 65 -10.76 -2.68 14.30
C GLN A 65 -10.75 -2.50 12.78
N TYR A 66 -9.73 -3.02 12.10
CA TYR A 66 -9.51 -2.87 10.66
C TYR A 66 -9.21 -4.25 10.01
N PRO A 67 -10.20 -5.15 9.95
CA PRO A 67 -10.01 -6.51 9.47
C PRO A 67 -9.57 -6.53 8.00
N GLY A 68 -8.57 -7.36 7.70
CA GLY A 68 -8.00 -7.50 6.34
C GLY A 68 -7.02 -6.39 5.95
N LEU A 69 -6.76 -5.41 6.82
CA LEU A 69 -5.80 -4.31 6.59
C LEU A 69 -4.56 -4.44 7.48
N SER A 70 -4.03 -5.64 7.73
CA SER A 70 -2.96 -5.86 8.74
C SER A 70 -1.72 -6.59 8.24
N SER A 71 -1.46 -6.59 6.93
CA SER A 71 -0.22 -7.11 6.35
C SER A 71 0.63 -6.00 5.73
N LEU A 72 1.88 -6.30 5.36
CA LEU A 72 2.71 -5.34 4.60
C LEU A 72 2.10 -4.96 3.24
N VAL A 73 1.17 -5.79 2.74
CA VAL A 73 0.45 -5.59 1.49
C VAL A 73 -0.77 -4.71 1.69
N THR A 74 -1.62 -5.00 2.69
CA THR A 74 -2.91 -4.32 2.84
C THR A 74 -2.94 -3.22 3.90
N ALA A 75 -2.07 -3.22 4.89
CA ALA A 75 -2.02 -2.12 5.86
C ALA A 75 -1.72 -0.74 5.25
N PRO A 76 -0.92 -0.62 4.17
CA PRO A 76 -0.66 0.66 3.54
C PRO A 76 -1.88 1.33 2.91
N ILE A 77 -3.00 0.66 2.61
CA ILE A 77 -4.19 1.36 2.07
C ILE A 77 -5.05 2.00 3.17
N TRP A 78 -4.79 1.68 4.44
CA TRP A 78 -5.56 2.18 5.59
C TRP A 78 -5.64 3.72 5.68
N PRO A 79 -4.56 4.52 5.47
CA PRO A 79 -4.65 5.98 5.53
C PRO A 79 -5.63 6.61 4.54
N ASP A 80 -5.84 6.02 3.37
CA ASP A 80 -6.88 6.48 2.44
C ASP A 80 -8.27 6.03 2.87
N HIS A 81 -8.39 4.79 3.34
CA HIS A 81 -9.67 4.22 3.78
C HIS A 81 -10.25 4.95 4.99
N ILE A 82 -9.43 5.48 5.90
CA ILE A 82 -9.94 6.27 7.04
C ILE A 82 -10.52 7.63 6.63
N LYS A 83 -10.25 8.14 5.42
CA LYS A 83 -10.88 9.36 4.88
C LYS A 83 -12.34 9.13 4.50
N CYS A 84 -12.72 7.88 4.27
CA CYS A 84 -14.03 7.49 3.78
C CYS A 84 -15.14 7.80 4.78
N THR A 85 -16.29 8.23 4.26
CA THR A 85 -17.52 8.47 5.01
C THR A 85 -18.67 7.56 4.59
N LYS A 86 -18.52 6.84 3.47
CA LYS A 86 -19.52 5.94 2.88
C LYS A 86 -18.87 4.93 1.94
N ASP A 87 -19.63 3.87 1.63
CA ASP A 87 -19.23 2.72 0.81
C ASP A 87 -19.25 3.02 -0.71
N VAL A 88 -18.21 3.68 -1.23
CA VAL A 88 -18.09 4.04 -2.66
C VAL A 88 -16.64 3.93 -3.15
N GLY A 89 -16.42 3.43 -4.37
CA GLY A 89 -15.07 3.31 -4.93
C GLY A 89 -14.13 2.49 -4.05
N HIS A 90 -12.93 3.04 -3.78
CA HIS A 90 -11.92 2.44 -2.89
C HIS A 90 -12.41 2.33 -1.43
N CYS A 91 -13.43 3.08 -1.02
CA CYS A 91 -14.00 2.97 0.32
C CYS A 91 -14.79 1.67 0.57
N ARG A 92 -14.76 0.73 -0.38
CA ARG A 92 -15.55 -0.50 -0.30
C ARG A 92 -14.93 -1.56 0.59
N GLY A 93 -15.79 -2.34 1.25
CA GLY A 93 -15.40 -3.47 2.09
C GLY A 93 -14.92 -3.13 3.51
N GLY A 94 -14.75 -1.85 3.81
CA GLY A 94 -14.46 -1.39 5.17
C GLY A 94 -15.64 -1.64 6.10
N TRP A 95 -15.38 -2.16 7.31
CA TRP A 95 -16.43 -2.37 8.31
C TRP A 95 -16.97 -1.06 8.89
N ARG A 96 -16.17 0.01 8.83
CA ARG A 96 -16.48 1.34 9.37
C ARG A 96 -15.91 2.42 8.46
N HIS A 97 -16.52 3.61 8.53
CA HIS A 97 -16.08 4.80 7.81
C HIS A 97 -15.78 5.89 8.85
N GLU A 98 -14.52 6.28 8.97
CA GLU A 98 -14.05 7.16 10.04
C GLU A 98 -14.17 8.65 9.68
N GLY A 99 -14.08 9.00 8.39
CA GLY A 99 -14.06 10.39 7.94
C GLY A 99 -12.89 11.22 8.48
N LEU A 100 -11.76 10.58 8.82
CA LEU A 100 -10.57 11.22 9.39
C LEU A 100 -9.75 11.93 8.31
N ARG A 101 -10.13 13.19 8.05
CA ARG A 101 -9.48 14.07 7.06
C ARG A 101 -8.35 14.94 7.61
N VAL A 102 -8.08 14.83 8.92
CA VAL A 102 -7.02 15.61 9.60
C VAL A 102 -5.61 15.28 9.08
N PHE A 103 -5.46 14.15 8.40
CA PHE A 103 -4.19 13.66 7.86
C PHE A 103 -4.02 13.91 6.36
N ASP A 104 -4.98 14.58 5.68
CA ASP A 104 -4.96 14.75 4.22
C ASP A 104 -3.64 15.37 3.71
N ALA A 105 -3.10 16.36 4.42
CA ALA A 105 -1.86 17.03 4.04
C ALA A 105 -0.62 16.11 4.10
N TRP A 106 -0.70 14.99 4.81
CA TRP A 106 0.44 14.08 4.98
C TRP A 106 0.73 13.22 3.74
N HIS A 107 -0.19 13.16 2.78
CA HIS A 107 -0.08 12.28 1.62
C HIS A 107 0.84 12.84 0.53
N SER A 108 1.00 14.16 0.44
CA SER A 108 1.75 14.78 -0.66
C SER A 108 2.65 15.89 -0.17
N ILE A 109 3.51 16.36 -1.06
CA ILE A 109 4.29 17.57 -0.91
C ILE A 109 4.15 18.43 -2.15
N ASN A 110 3.79 19.68 -1.95
CA ASN A 110 3.67 20.65 -3.02
C ASN A 110 5.05 21.19 -3.42
N VAL A 111 5.68 20.57 -4.41
CA VAL A 111 6.88 21.12 -5.06
C VAL A 111 6.43 21.81 -6.36
N PRO A 112 6.65 23.13 -6.50
CA PRO A 112 6.16 23.87 -7.66
C PRO A 112 6.79 23.41 -8.97
N LEU A 113 5.96 23.26 -9.99
CA LEU A 113 6.35 23.23 -11.40
C LEU A 113 5.83 24.52 -12.05
N ASN A 114 6.73 25.47 -12.34
CA ASN A 114 6.37 26.81 -12.81
C ASN A 114 7.07 27.15 -14.14
N PRO A 115 6.69 26.49 -15.25
CA PRO A 115 7.38 26.64 -16.54
C PRO A 115 7.21 28.04 -17.17
N LEU A 116 6.23 28.82 -16.72
CA LEU A 116 5.93 30.15 -17.24
C LEU A 116 6.35 31.28 -16.28
N ASP A 117 7.07 30.95 -15.20
CA ASP A 117 7.55 31.89 -14.18
C ASP A 117 6.44 32.83 -13.66
N VAL A 118 5.25 32.27 -13.41
CA VAL A 118 4.15 33.04 -12.83
C VAL A 118 4.43 33.36 -11.37
N ALA A 119 3.88 34.47 -10.87
CA ALA A 119 3.97 34.80 -9.46
C ALA A 119 3.32 33.69 -8.62
N LEU A 120 4.10 33.11 -7.71
CA LEU A 120 3.63 32.07 -6.81
C LEU A 120 2.98 32.68 -5.54
N PRO A 121 1.97 32.03 -4.93
CA PRO A 121 1.42 32.44 -3.65
C PRO A 121 2.48 32.48 -2.52
N GLU A 122 2.30 33.31 -1.50
CA GLU A 122 3.28 33.42 -0.39
C GLU A 122 3.49 32.11 0.39
N ASN A 123 2.47 31.24 0.47
CA ASN A 123 2.47 30.01 1.27
C ASN A 123 2.52 28.73 0.41
N VAL A 124 3.32 28.74 -0.66
CA VAL A 124 3.48 27.58 -1.55
C VAL A 124 4.07 26.36 -0.84
N HIS A 125 4.88 26.58 0.19
CA HIS A 125 5.47 25.52 0.99
C HIS A 125 4.67 25.29 2.27
N GLU A 126 3.99 24.15 2.33
CA GLU A 126 3.31 23.70 3.54
C GLU A 126 4.32 23.10 4.52
N SER A 127 4.22 23.46 5.80
CA SER A 127 5.12 22.97 6.85
C SER A 127 4.82 21.55 7.32
N ILE A 128 3.58 21.09 7.11
CA ILE A 128 3.12 19.73 7.40
C ILE A 128 2.80 19.09 6.07
N ASN A 129 3.60 18.11 5.66
CA ASN A 129 3.49 17.45 4.36
C ASN A 129 4.05 16.01 4.44
N ALA A 130 4.11 15.31 3.31
CA ALA A 130 4.67 13.96 3.22
C ALA A 130 6.10 13.83 3.74
N GLN A 131 7.00 14.76 3.41
CA GLN A 131 8.38 14.73 3.91
C GLN A 131 8.42 14.84 5.44
N TRP A 132 7.68 15.82 5.99
CA TRP A 132 7.60 16.02 7.43
C TRP A 132 7.11 14.74 8.13
N LEU A 133 6.05 14.12 7.64
CA LEU A 133 5.53 12.87 8.21
C LEU A 133 6.57 11.76 8.15
N LEU A 134 7.22 11.54 7.00
CA LEU A 134 8.19 10.46 6.82
C LEU A 134 9.38 10.60 7.76
N GLU A 135 9.94 11.81 7.90
CA GLU A 135 11.05 12.09 8.82
C GLU A 135 10.66 11.78 10.27
N HIS A 136 9.46 12.20 10.70
CA HIS A 136 8.98 11.98 12.07
C HIS A 136 8.57 10.54 12.35
N ALA A 137 7.90 9.88 11.40
CA ALA A 137 7.50 8.48 11.50
C ALA A 137 8.73 7.57 11.54
N ASN A 138 9.70 7.79 10.65
CA ASN A 138 10.95 7.03 10.63
C ASN A 138 11.74 7.23 11.93
N LYS A 139 11.93 8.48 12.37
CA LYS A 139 12.59 8.76 13.65
C LYS A 139 11.89 8.06 14.81
N THR A 140 10.56 8.14 14.87
CA THR A 140 9.77 7.49 15.91
C THR A 140 10.00 5.99 15.91
N LEU A 141 9.79 5.32 14.77
CA LEU A 141 9.95 3.87 14.61
C LEU A 141 11.37 3.38 14.90
N MET A 142 12.38 4.21 14.61
CA MET A 142 13.78 3.94 14.96
C MET A 142 14.07 4.08 16.46
N GLU A 143 13.26 4.82 17.20
CA GLU A 143 13.37 4.97 18.66
C GLU A 143 12.50 3.97 19.44
N LEU A 144 11.39 3.50 18.86
CA LEU A 144 10.52 2.51 19.47
C LEU A 144 11.24 1.16 19.67
N GLY A 145 10.85 0.40 20.69
CA GLY A 145 11.44 -0.91 20.98
C GLY A 145 12.86 -0.89 21.56
N ARG A 146 13.58 0.25 21.53
CA ARG A 146 14.93 0.36 22.10
C ARG A 146 14.95 0.23 23.62
N LYS A 147 13.89 0.64 24.33
CA LYS A 147 13.69 0.45 25.79
C LYS A 147 12.30 -0.12 26.07
N GLN A 148 12.12 -0.83 27.19
CA GLN A 148 10.83 -1.46 27.56
C GLN A 148 9.69 -0.44 27.75
N ASP A 149 10.01 0.80 28.12
CA ASP A 149 9.05 1.88 28.35
C ASP A 149 8.72 2.69 27.07
N LYS A 150 9.18 2.27 25.90
CA LYS A 150 9.09 3.05 24.65
C LYS A 150 8.16 2.41 23.62
N GLY A 151 7.00 3.04 23.47
CA GLY A 151 6.01 2.73 22.43
C GLY A 151 4.96 1.76 22.92
N THR A 152 3.72 1.98 22.49
CA THR A 152 2.64 0.99 22.58
C THR A 152 2.37 0.42 21.21
N ILE A 153 1.56 -0.64 21.14
CA ILE A 153 1.07 -1.15 19.86
C ILE A 153 0.39 -0.05 19.04
N PHE A 154 -0.28 0.92 19.67
CA PHE A 154 -0.87 2.07 19.00
C PHE A 154 0.18 2.91 18.26
N SER A 155 1.24 3.35 18.94
CA SER A 155 2.27 4.20 18.33
C SER A 155 2.99 3.49 17.18
N TRP A 156 3.31 2.21 17.37
CA TRP A 156 3.91 1.37 16.34
C TRP A 156 3.02 1.25 15.11
N ASN A 157 1.77 0.81 15.31
CA ASN A 157 0.84 0.50 14.24
C ASN A 157 0.46 1.77 13.47
N PHE A 158 0.18 2.88 14.18
CA PHE A 158 -0.10 4.18 13.58
C PHE A 158 1.07 4.68 12.71
N MET A 159 2.28 4.74 13.27
CA MET A 159 3.44 5.28 12.53
C MET A 159 3.89 4.36 11.40
N LEU A 160 3.82 3.04 11.57
CA LEU A 160 4.20 2.08 10.54
C LEU A 160 3.25 2.15 9.34
N ARG A 161 1.93 2.25 9.57
CA ARG A 161 0.95 2.43 8.48
C ARG A 161 1.20 3.71 7.70
N PHE A 162 1.35 4.84 8.38
CA PHE A 162 1.61 6.12 7.74
C PHE A 162 2.96 6.15 7.01
N LEU A 163 4.03 5.62 7.61
CA LEU A 163 5.34 5.49 6.96
C LEU A 163 5.19 4.66 5.68
N MET A 164 4.60 3.46 5.76
CA MET A 164 4.46 2.59 4.60
C MET A 164 3.61 3.23 3.52
N HIS A 165 2.49 3.87 3.85
CA HIS A 165 1.62 4.54 2.87
C HIS A 165 2.38 5.67 2.18
N VAL A 166 2.78 6.69 2.94
CA VAL A 166 3.34 7.93 2.39
C VAL A 166 4.70 7.72 1.72
N TYR A 167 5.44 6.68 2.10
CA TYR A 167 6.67 6.33 1.40
C TYR A 167 6.38 5.91 -0.05
N ARG A 168 5.20 5.36 -0.33
CA ARG A 168 4.74 4.98 -1.67
C ARG A 168 4.22 6.19 -2.42
N ASP A 169 3.50 7.09 -1.74
CA ASP A 169 3.01 8.36 -2.28
C ASP A 169 4.16 9.17 -2.85
N ILE A 170 5.27 9.35 -2.11
CA ILE A 170 6.40 10.16 -2.59
C ILE A 170 7.11 9.57 -3.82
N HIS A 171 6.81 8.33 -4.21
CA HIS A 171 7.29 7.74 -5.47
C HIS A 171 6.34 8.01 -6.65
N GLN A 172 5.10 8.44 -6.40
CA GLN A 172 4.15 8.89 -7.42
C GLN A 172 4.48 10.35 -7.80
N PRO A 173 4.85 10.66 -9.06
CA PRO A 173 5.30 12.00 -9.46
C PRO A 173 4.37 13.18 -9.07
N LEU A 174 3.07 13.02 -9.21
CA LEU A 174 2.05 14.03 -8.87
C LEU A 174 1.80 14.20 -7.36
N HIS A 175 2.38 13.34 -6.51
CA HIS A 175 2.42 13.56 -5.05
C HIS A 175 3.60 14.43 -4.60
N ALA A 176 4.51 14.74 -5.52
CA ALA A 176 5.68 15.59 -5.29
C ALA A 176 5.71 16.76 -6.29
N CYS A 177 4.57 17.17 -6.84
CA CYS A 177 4.52 18.14 -7.92
C CYS A 177 3.17 18.84 -8.02
N THR A 178 3.18 20.15 -8.28
CA THR A 178 1.98 20.93 -8.60
C THR A 178 2.28 21.93 -9.71
N LEU A 179 1.44 21.95 -10.74
CA LEU A 179 1.60 22.88 -11.86
C LEU A 179 1.07 24.27 -11.51
N TYR A 180 1.91 25.29 -11.72
CA TYR A 180 1.56 26.70 -11.65
C TYR A 180 1.66 27.34 -13.04
N ASN A 181 0.56 27.94 -13.49
CA ASN A 181 0.49 28.73 -14.72
C ASN A 181 -0.68 29.72 -14.64
N SER A 182 -1.00 30.42 -15.75
CA SER A 182 -2.11 31.37 -15.80
C SER A 182 -3.48 30.75 -15.54
N GLN A 183 -3.66 29.46 -15.80
CA GLN A 183 -4.89 28.71 -15.53
C GLN A 183 -4.95 28.18 -14.09
N PHE A 184 -3.79 27.86 -13.51
CA PHE A 184 -3.62 27.29 -12.17
C PHE A 184 -2.76 28.20 -11.28
N ALA A 185 -3.24 29.42 -11.03
CA ALA A 185 -2.49 30.42 -10.24
C ALA A 185 -2.22 29.98 -8.79
N ASN A 186 -3.07 29.10 -8.24
CA ASN A 186 -2.93 28.54 -6.89
C ASN A 186 -2.40 27.10 -6.90
N GLY A 187 -1.87 26.65 -8.04
CA GLY A 187 -1.53 25.25 -8.26
C GLY A 187 -2.75 24.43 -8.70
N ASP A 188 -2.49 23.32 -9.37
CA ASP A 188 -3.52 22.40 -9.91
C ASP A 188 -3.81 21.21 -8.97
N LYS A 189 -3.32 21.28 -7.73
CA LYS A 189 -3.43 20.24 -6.70
C LYS A 189 -2.86 18.89 -7.16
N GLY A 190 -1.65 18.92 -7.71
CA GLY A 190 -0.98 17.73 -8.25
C GLY A 190 -1.77 17.07 -9.37
N GLY A 191 -2.27 17.83 -10.33
CA GLY A 191 -3.01 17.30 -11.48
C GLY A 191 -4.48 16.97 -11.21
N ASN A 192 -4.99 17.20 -9.99
CA ASN A 192 -6.40 16.97 -9.68
C ASN A 192 -7.35 17.94 -10.40
N ASP A 193 -6.89 19.16 -10.65
CA ASP A 193 -7.66 20.18 -11.37
C ASP A 193 -7.56 20.01 -12.89
N VAL A 194 -6.63 19.19 -13.41
CA VAL A 194 -6.53 18.82 -14.83
C VAL A 194 -7.49 17.65 -15.11
N LYS A 195 -8.71 17.95 -15.54
CA LYS A 195 -9.71 16.92 -15.91
C LYS A 195 -9.39 16.28 -17.26
N ILE A 196 -9.66 14.98 -17.41
CA ILE A 196 -9.34 14.22 -18.62
C ILE A 196 -10.54 13.50 -19.26
N LYS A 197 -10.44 13.18 -20.55
CA LYS A 197 -11.41 12.42 -21.36
C LYS A 197 -10.97 10.96 -21.52
N VAL A 198 -10.68 10.29 -20.41
CA VAL A 198 -10.33 8.85 -20.40
C VAL A 198 -11.24 8.15 -19.40
N ALA A 199 -11.74 6.97 -19.75
CA ALA A 199 -12.56 6.14 -18.85
C ALA A 199 -11.67 5.38 -17.86
N ILE A 200 -11.20 6.08 -16.80
CA ILE A 200 -10.43 5.51 -15.69
C ILE A 200 -11.10 5.89 -14.38
N GLY A 201 -11.05 4.98 -13.40
CA GLY A 201 -11.70 5.17 -12.11
C GLY A 201 -13.23 5.07 -12.20
N GLU A 202 -13.76 4.37 -13.20
CA GLU A 202 -15.20 4.12 -13.29
C GLU A 202 -15.71 3.44 -12.02
N GLY A 203 -16.80 3.96 -11.45
CA GLY A 203 -17.32 3.49 -10.16
C GLY A 203 -16.59 3.99 -8.92
N MET A 204 -15.49 4.75 -9.07
CA MET A 204 -14.78 5.40 -7.96
C MET A 204 -15.30 6.80 -7.61
N GLY A 205 -16.31 7.30 -8.35
CA GLY A 205 -16.91 8.62 -8.13
C GLY A 205 -16.19 9.78 -8.81
N TYR A 206 -15.16 9.49 -9.61
CA TYR A 206 -14.43 10.48 -10.39
C TYR A 206 -15.06 10.62 -11.78
N SER A 207 -15.87 11.66 -12.00
CA SER A 207 -16.43 11.92 -13.33
C SER A 207 -16.51 13.43 -13.63
N PRO A 208 -15.72 13.94 -14.60
CA PRO A 208 -14.63 13.25 -15.29
C PRO A 208 -13.42 12.96 -14.35
N PRO A 209 -12.60 11.93 -14.63
CA PRO A 209 -11.37 11.70 -13.88
C PRO A 209 -10.35 12.81 -14.11
N SER A 210 -9.33 12.88 -13.25
CA SER A 210 -8.24 13.84 -13.34
C SER A 210 -6.95 13.20 -13.87
N LEU A 211 -5.98 14.05 -14.22
CA LEU A 211 -4.62 13.63 -14.53
C LEU A 211 -4.01 12.86 -13.35
N HIS A 212 -4.29 13.31 -12.12
CA HIS A 212 -3.87 12.61 -10.91
C HIS A 212 -4.38 11.16 -10.88
N THR A 213 -5.68 10.95 -11.08
CA THR A 213 -6.29 9.60 -11.11
C THR A 213 -5.67 8.72 -12.20
N LEU A 214 -5.32 9.28 -13.37
CA LEU A 214 -4.63 8.55 -14.43
C LEU A 214 -3.27 8.03 -13.97
N TRP A 215 -2.49 8.85 -13.25
CA TRP A 215 -1.18 8.45 -12.73
C TRP A 215 -1.29 7.44 -11.58
N ASP A 216 -2.26 7.61 -10.68
CA ASP A 216 -2.53 6.66 -9.59
C ASP A 216 -2.94 5.28 -10.10
N ALA A 217 -3.66 5.26 -11.23
CA ALA A 217 -4.05 4.06 -11.95
C ALA A 217 -2.95 3.49 -12.86
N ALA A 218 -1.75 4.08 -12.84
CA ALA A 218 -0.63 3.76 -13.74
C ALA A 218 -1.01 3.74 -15.23
N GLY A 219 -1.81 4.71 -15.68
CA GLY A 219 -2.33 4.73 -17.05
C GLY A 219 -3.54 3.81 -17.28
N GLY A 220 -4.02 3.10 -16.25
CA GLY A 220 -5.18 2.22 -16.31
C GLY A 220 -5.00 0.79 -15.76
N PRO A 221 -3.84 0.13 -15.84
CA PRO A 221 -3.68 -1.24 -15.35
C PRO A 221 -3.91 -1.42 -13.84
N LEU A 222 -3.65 -0.41 -13.02
CA LEU A 222 -3.69 -0.51 -11.55
C LEU A 222 -4.97 0.11 -10.97
N GLN A 223 -6.12 -0.52 -11.25
CA GLN A 223 -7.44 -0.06 -10.82
C GLN A 223 -8.19 -1.04 -9.92
N ARG A 224 -7.58 -2.17 -9.55
CA ARG A 224 -8.25 -3.20 -8.74
C ARG A 224 -8.30 -2.73 -7.27
N LEU A 225 -9.46 -2.88 -6.65
CA LEU A 225 -9.72 -2.36 -5.31
C LEU A 225 -9.76 -3.49 -4.28
N TRP A 226 -9.34 -3.17 -3.06
CA TRP A 226 -9.61 -4.03 -1.92
C TRP A 226 -11.12 -3.98 -1.60
N PRO A 227 -11.75 -5.08 -1.13
CA PRO A 227 -11.20 -6.41 -0.85
C PRO A 227 -11.24 -7.38 -2.03
N GLN A 228 -11.67 -6.95 -3.22
CA GLN A 228 -11.75 -7.85 -4.39
C GLN A 228 -10.38 -8.23 -4.92
N HIS A 229 -9.41 -7.31 -4.87
CA HIS A 229 -8.01 -7.61 -5.11
C HIS A 229 -7.38 -8.12 -3.83
N THR A 230 -7.13 -9.43 -3.77
CA THR A 230 -6.63 -10.07 -2.54
C THR A 230 -5.13 -9.90 -2.39
N GLU A 231 -4.61 -10.06 -1.17
CA GLU A 231 -3.17 -10.09 -0.94
C GLU A 231 -2.49 -11.19 -1.77
N GLU A 232 -3.12 -12.35 -1.95
CA GLU A 232 -2.58 -13.42 -2.78
C GLU A 232 -2.45 -13.01 -4.25
N ASP A 233 -3.41 -12.26 -4.78
CA ASP A 233 -3.37 -11.79 -6.17
C ASP A 233 -2.21 -10.80 -6.37
N VAL A 234 -2.02 -9.88 -5.42
CA VAL A 234 -0.91 -8.92 -5.40
C VAL A 234 0.43 -9.62 -5.31
N LEU A 235 0.54 -10.65 -4.46
CA LEU A 235 1.78 -11.43 -4.32
C LEU A 235 2.06 -12.25 -5.59
N CYS A 236 1.04 -12.76 -6.28
CA CYS A 236 1.22 -13.37 -7.60
C CYS A 236 1.76 -12.34 -8.59
N GLU A 237 1.22 -11.12 -8.65
CA GLU A 237 1.72 -10.06 -9.55
C GLU A 237 3.14 -9.60 -9.22
N ALA A 238 3.49 -9.45 -7.94
CA ALA A 238 4.86 -9.14 -7.53
C ALA A 238 5.85 -10.21 -8.03
N LEU A 239 5.45 -11.48 -8.07
CA LEU A 239 6.26 -12.58 -8.62
C LEU A 239 6.42 -12.49 -10.14
N GLU A 240 5.42 -11.97 -10.87
CA GLU A 240 5.52 -11.71 -12.31
C GLU A 240 6.62 -10.68 -12.62
N HIS A 241 6.86 -9.74 -11.70
CA HIS A 241 7.89 -8.71 -11.82
C HIS A 241 9.26 -9.09 -11.24
N LYS A 242 9.50 -10.35 -10.83
CA LYS A 242 10.74 -10.77 -10.14
C LYS A 242 12.04 -10.38 -10.84
N ASP A 243 12.07 -10.38 -12.18
CA ASP A 243 13.28 -10.07 -12.95
C ASP A 243 13.54 -8.56 -12.99
N HIS A 244 12.47 -7.74 -13.11
CA HIS A 244 12.58 -6.29 -12.96
C HIS A 244 12.94 -5.89 -11.52
N ILE A 245 12.41 -6.61 -10.52
CA ILE A 245 12.77 -6.42 -9.11
C ILE A 245 14.28 -6.67 -8.92
N ARG A 246 14.82 -7.78 -9.45
CA ARG A 246 16.26 -8.07 -9.38
C ARG A 246 17.10 -6.99 -10.07
N GLN A 247 16.66 -6.51 -11.23
CA GLN A 247 17.33 -5.44 -11.95
C GLN A 247 17.33 -4.14 -11.13
N ALA A 248 16.18 -3.77 -10.55
CA ALA A 248 16.05 -2.60 -9.68
C ALA A 248 16.94 -2.72 -8.43
N MET A 249 16.98 -3.89 -7.77
CA MET A 249 17.87 -4.12 -6.62
C MET A 249 19.35 -3.94 -6.95
N ALA A 250 19.76 -4.28 -8.17
CA ALA A 250 21.14 -4.12 -8.63
C ALA A 250 21.48 -2.67 -9.03
N SER A 251 20.48 -1.80 -9.14
CA SER A 251 20.64 -0.45 -9.66
C SER A 251 21.13 0.54 -8.59
N PRO A 252 21.84 1.62 -8.96
CA PRO A 252 22.23 2.66 -8.02
C PRO A 252 21.03 3.34 -7.34
N GLU A 253 19.92 3.46 -8.06
CA GLU A 253 18.68 4.10 -7.61
C GLU A 253 18.11 3.39 -6.38
N ALA A 254 18.27 2.07 -6.25
CA ALA A 254 17.79 1.31 -5.09
C ALA A 254 18.47 1.72 -3.78
N ARG A 255 19.63 2.39 -3.83
CA ARG A 255 20.38 2.85 -2.65
C ARG A 255 19.93 4.22 -2.15
N ILE A 256 19.07 4.92 -2.90
CA ILE A 256 18.53 6.22 -2.51
C ILE A 256 17.37 5.97 -1.55
N LEU A 257 17.62 6.12 -0.26
CA LEU A 257 16.62 5.97 0.80
C LEU A 257 16.23 7.29 1.47
N ASP A 258 16.99 8.36 1.20
CA ASP A 258 16.70 9.69 1.72
C ASP A 258 15.39 10.23 1.12
N PHE A 259 14.48 10.68 1.98
CA PHE A 259 13.14 11.10 1.55
C PHE A 259 13.18 12.33 0.64
N LYS A 260 14.11 13.26 0.89
CA LYS A 260 14.25 14.48 0.09
C LYS A 260 14.75 14.14 -1.32
N ASP A 261 15.71 13.22 -1.42
CA ASP A 261 16.22 12.77 -2.72
C ASP A 261 15.13 12.05 -3.53
N ILE A 262 14.31 11.20 -2.89
CA ILE A 262 13.18 10.52 -3.55
C ILE A 262 12.12 11.54 -4.02
N ILE A 263 11.81 12.55 -3.21
CA ILE A 263 10.87 13.63 -3.58
C ILE A 263 11.42 14.42 -4.78
N ALA A 264 12.71 14.78 -4.77
CA ALA A 264 13.35 15.49 -5.87
C ALA A 264 13.32 14.65 -7.17
N GLU A 265 13.56 13.34 -7.05
CA GLU A 265 13.44 12.39 -8.16
C GLU A 265 12.01 12.37 -8.72
N SER A 266 10.99 12.26 -7.87
CA SER A 266 9.57 12.28 -8.30
C SER A 266 9.15 13.60 -8.94
N HIS A 267 9.64 14.75 -8.43
CA HIS A 267 9.44 16.06 -9.06
C HIS A 267 10.11 16.11 -10.44
N GLN A 268 11.31 15.57 -10.59
CA GLN A 268 11.97 15.48 -11.90
C GLN A 268 11.16 14.64 -12.89
N PHE A 269 10.58 13.49 -12.47
CA PHE A 269 9.66 12.72 -13.31
C PHE A 269 8.43 13.54 -13.70
N CYS A 270 7.93 14.38 -12.80
CA CYS A 270 6.82 15.27 -13.08
C CYS A 270 7.14 16.28 -14.19
N GLU A 271 8.27 16.97 -14.07
CA GLU A 271 8.74 17.93 -15.07
C GLU A 271 8.95 17.27 -16.44
N GLN A 272 9.58 16.10 -16.45
CA GLN A 272 10.04 15.43 -17.67
C GLN A 272 8.94 14.64 -18.39
N HIS A 273 7.87 14.25 -17.69
CA HIS A 273 6.88 13.32 -18.24
C HIS A 273 5.44 13.76 -18.00
N VAL A 274 5.06 14.11 -16.78
CA VAL A 274 3.65 14.31 -16.40
C VAL A 274 2.97 15.40 -17.23
N TYR A 275 3.50 16.62 -17.23
CA TYR A 275 2.79 17.75 -17.85
C TYR A 275 3.19 18.00 -19.32
N THR A 276 4.05 17.17 -19.90
CA THR A 276 4.70 17.45 -21.19
C THR A 276 3.75 17.51 -22.39
N GLU A 277 2.71 16.69 -22.41
CA GLU A 277 1.69 16.74 -23.47
C GLU A 277 0.65 17.84 -23.18
N PHE A 278 0.15 17.91 -21.94
CA PHE A 278 -0.84 18.91 -21.54
C PHE A 278 -0.37 20.35 -21.80
N LEU A 279 0.90 20.67 -21.51
CA LEU A 279 1.49 22.00 -21.74
C LEU A 279 1.65 22.37 -23.23
N LYS A 280 1.49 21.41 -24.16
CA LYS A 280 1.47 21.67 -25.61
C LYS A 280 0.07 21.94 -26.15
N THR A 281 -0.96 21.77 -25.33
CA THR A 281 -2.36 22.06 -25.68
C THR A 281 -2.72 23.52 -25.43
N ASP A 282 -3.96 23.90 -25.73
CA ASP A 282 -4.53 25.21 -25.38
C ASP A 282 -4.98 25.30 -23.91
N GLY A 283 -4.78 24.25 -23.11
CA GLY A 283 -5.22 24.17 -21.71
C GLY A 283 -6.70 23.84 -21.54
N ALA A 284 -7.43 23.53 -22.62
CA ALA A 284 -8.85 23.21 -22.54
C ALA A 284 -9.10 21.93 -21.73
N LEU A 285 -10.09 21.99 -20.83
CA LEU A 285 -10.51 20.87 -20.00
C LEU A 285 -11.94 20.43 -20.35
N PRO A 286 -12.24 19.11 -20.34
CA PRO A 286 -11.30 18.03 -20.06
C PRO A 286 -10.34 17.77 -21.23
N TYR A 287 -9.06 17.58 -20.89
CA TYR A 287 -7.96 17.28 -21.80
C TYR A 287 -8.04 15.83 -22.29
N GLN A 288 -7.64 15.55 -23.54
CA GLN A 288 -7.58 14.20 -24.09
C GLN A 288 -6.10 13.78 -24.17
N PRO A 289 -5.60 12.93 -23.26
CA PRO A 289 -4.28 12.33 -23.41
C PRO A 289 -4.20 11.46 -24.66
N SER A 290 -3.06 11.50 -25.33
CA SER A 290 -2.73 10.55 -26.39
C SER A 290 -2.51 9.13 -25.85
N ASP A 291 -2.67 8.13 -26.72
CA ASP A 291 -2.38 6.73 -26.38
C ASP A 291 -0.90 6.55 -25.99
N ASP A 292 0.01 7.23 -26.69
CA ASP A 292 1.45 7.21 -26.39
C ASP A 292 1.74 7.70 -24.96
N TYR A 293 1.05 8.75 -24.52
CA TYR A 293 1.19 9.28 -23.16
C TYR A 293 0.63 8.32 -22.12
N ILE A 294 -0.50 7.67 -22.40
CA ILE A 294 -1.08 6.65 -21.50
C ILE A 294 -0.11 5.47 -21.35
N HIS A 295 0.48 5.00 -22.46
CA HIS A 295 1.49 3.93 -22.44
C HIS A 295 2.77 4.34 -21.70
N GLN A 296 3.24 5.57 -21.90
CA GLN A 296 4.39 6.09 -21.17
C GLN A 296 4.11 6.20 -19.67
N THR A 297 2.93 6.69 -19.29
CA THR A 297 2.48 6.79 -17.90
C THR A 297 2.52 5.43 -17.23
N ALA A 298 2.01 4.39 -17.89
CA ALA A 298 2.06 3.02 -17.39
C ALA A 298 3.49 2.53 -17.17
N ALA A 299 4.36 2.68 -18.17
CA ALA A 299 5.74 2.23 -18.08
C ALA A 299 6.51 2.92 -16.94
N ILE A 300 6.34 4.24 -16.79
CA ILE A 300 6.96 5.01 -15.71
C ILE A 300 6.41 4.58 -14.36
N SER A 301 5.09 4.53 -14.20
CA SER A 301 4.45 4.18 -12.93
C SER A 301 4.85 2.79 -12.44
N TYR A 302 4.92 1.78 -13.31
CA TYR A 302 5.43 0.45 -12.94
C TYR A 302 6.90 0.50 -12.49
N GLY A 303 7.74 1.27 -13.18
CA GLY A 303 9.13 1.51 -12.75
C GLY A 303 9.21 2.14 -11.36
N ARG A 304 8.39 3.17 -11.09
CA ARG A 304 8.29 3.83 -9.78
C ARG A 304 7.82 2.87 -8.69
N ILE A 305 6.83 2.04 -8.96
CA ILE A 305 6.28 1.05 -8.01
C ILE A 305 7.32 0.00 -7.66
N ILE A 306 8.05 -0.52 -8.65
CA ILE A 306 9.09 -1.53 -8.43
C ILE A 306 10.22 -0.96 -7.58
N ILE A 307 10.73 0.22 -7.92
CA ILE A 307 11.83 0.83 -7.14
C ILE A 307 11.35 1.23 -5.73
N ALA A 308 10.11 1.69 -5.58
CA ALA A 308 9.50 1.97 -4.27
C ALA A 308 9.46 0.73 -3.39
N GLY A 309 9.08 -0.43 -3.93
CA GLY A 309 9.02 -1.68 -3.17
C GLY A 309 10.41 -2.18 -2.75
N VAL A 310 11.39 -2.06 -3.64
CA VAL A 310 12.79 -2.39 -3.35
C VAL A 310 13.38 -1.49 -2.26
N ARG A 311 13.14 -0.17 -2.34
CA ARG A 311 13.63 0.79 -1.34
C ARG A 311 12.88 0.63 0.00
N LEU A 312 11.57 0.38 -0.05
CA LEU A 312 10.76 0.16 1.15
C LEU A 312 11.23 -1.09 1.91
N ALA A 313 11.56 -2.17 1.22
CA ALA A 313 12.15 -3.36 1.86
C ALA A 313 13.40 -3.00 2.66
N GLN A 314 14.30 -2.18 2.10
CA GLN A 314 15.52 -1.74 2.78
C GLN A 314 15.23 -0.82 3.97
N LEU A 315 14.27 0.11 3.82
CA LEU A 315 13.83 1.01 4.88
C LEU A 315 13.24 0.25 6.08
N LEU A 316 12.49 -0.83 5.81
CA LEU A 316 11.78 -1.59 6.83
C LEU A 316 12.68 -2.53 7.65
N MET A 317 13.83 -2.98 7.12
CA MET A 317 14.73 -3.89 7.84
C MET A 317 15.17 -3.37 9.22
N PRO A 318 15.75 -2.17 9.38
CA PRO A 318 16.14 -1.68 10.70
C PRO A 318 14.95 -1.43 11.64
N ILE A 319 13.77 -1.11 11.09
CA ILE A 319 12.53 -0.95 11.86
C ILE A 319 12.06 -2.32 12.38
N ALA A 320 12.20 -3.37 11.57
CA ALA A 320 11.85 -4.73 11.96
C ALA A 320 12.75 -5.26 13.08
N ASP A 321 14.04 -4.95 13.08
CA ASP A 321 14.96 -5.31 14.17
C ASP A 321 14.50 -4.73 15.52
N ASN A 322 13.99 -3.50 15.51
CA ASN A 322 13.39 -2.88 16.68
C ASN A 322 12.07 -3.57 17.09
N ALA A 323 11.23 -3.97 16.14
CA ALA A 323 9.99 -4.70 16.42
C ALA A 323 10.26 -6.08 17.03
N ILE A 324 11.25 -6.81 16.50
CA ILE A 324 11.73 -8.09 17.07
C ILE A 324 12.21 -7.89 18.50
N SER A 325 13.02 -6.85 18.74
CA SER A 325 13.55 -6.53 20.06
C SER A 325 12.45 -6.18 21.07
N MET A 326 11.39 -5.48 20.64
CA MET A 326 10.22 -5.20 21.46
C MET A 326 9.48 -6.50 21.85
N GLN A 327 9.16 -7.34 20.88
CA GLN A 327 8.40 -8.58 21.08
C GLN A 327 9.14 -9.57 22.00
N ALA A 328 10.46 -9.66 21.85
CA ALA A 328 11.31 -10.49 22.71
C ALA A 328 11.26 -10.05 24.19
N ARG A 329 11.00 -8.77 24.48
CA ARG A 329 10.92 -8.23 25.85
C ARG A 329 9.53 -8.33 26.46
N GLU A 330 8.48 -8.31 25.64
CA GLU A 330 7.10 -8.51 26.09
C GLU A 330 6.79 -9.98 26.39
N THR A 331 7.54 -10.90 25.79
CA THR A 331 7.45 -12.32 26.13
C THR A 331 7.95 -12.51 27.57
N PRO A 332 7.14 -13.04 28.51
CA PRO A 332 7.59 -13.24 29.88
C PRO A 332 8.85 -14.12 29.89
N GLN A 333 9.96 -13.59 30.42
CA GLN A 333 11.08 -14.46 30.80
C GLN A 333 10.52 -15.50 31.77
N LYS A 334 10.57 -16.79 31.41
CA LYS A 334 10.36 -17.87 32.38
C LYS A 334 11.24 -17.56 33.59
N THR A 335 10.64 -17.19 34.70
CA THR A 335 11.29 -17.24 36.01
C THR A 335 11.88 -18.66 36.16
N PRO A 336 13.13 -18.82 36.61
CA PRO A 336 13.63 -20.13 36.97
C PRO A 336 12.62 -20.76 37.94
N GLU A 337 12.23 -22.00 37.69
CA GLU A 337 11.45 -22.77 38.66
C GLU A 337 12.14 -22.65 40.03
N PRO A 338 11.38 -22.42 41.11
CA PRO A 338 11.97 -22.50 42.44
C PRO A 338 12.58 -23.89 42.58
N VAL A 339 13.86 -23.95 42.96
CA VAL A 339 14.50 -25.19 43.36
C VAL A 339 13.67 -25.77 44.51
N GLU A 340 12.97 -26.87 44.26
CA GLU A 340 12.24 -27.58 45.31
C GLU A 340 13.24 -28.06 46.37
N GLU A 341 13.15 -27.48 47.56
CA GLU A 341 13.76 -28.03 48.77
C GLU A 341 13.05 -29.33 49.14
N PRO A 342 13.77 -30.37 49.60
CA PRO A 342 13.17 -31.67 49.87
C PRO A 342 12.31 -31.59 51.14
N GLN A 343 10.99 -31.68 50.97
CA GLN A 343 10.07 -31.83 52.09
C GLN A 343 9.94 -33.30 52.50
N ASN A 344 10.14 -33.52 53.80
CA ASN A 344 10.05 -34.80 54.48
C ASN A 344 8.69 -35.48 54.29
N ALA A 345 8.76 -36.80 54.17
CA ALA A 345 7.62 -37.71 54.17
C ALA A 345 6.86 -37.70 55.50
N ALA A 346 5.53 -37.63 55.42
CA ALA A 346 4.59 -38.33 56.29
C ALA A 346 3.18 -38.33 55.66
N ASP A 347 2.79 -39.49 55.15
CA ASP A 347 1.48 -40.15 55.22
C ASP A 347 0.18 -39.33 55.03
N ALA A 348 -0.55 -39.62 53.95
CA ALA A 348 -1.80 -40.40 54.01
C ALA A 348 -2.53 -40.40 52.65
N GLU A 349 -2.67 -41.61 52.08
CA GLU A 349 -3.93 -42.15 51.56
C GLU A 349 -4.71 -41.36 50.50
N THR A 350 -4.57 -41.74 49.22
CA THR A 350 -5.73 -42.06 48.35
C THR A 350 -5.28 -42.72 47.04
N THR A 351 -5.28 -44.05 47.05
CA THR A 351 -5.32 -44.86 45.82
C THR A 351 -6.78 -45.08 45.48
N ALA A 352 -7.29 -44.44 44.43
CA ALA A 352 -8.32 -44.96 43.51
C ALA A 352 -8.90 -43.82 42.66
N LEU A 353 -8.49 -43.73 41.39
CA LEU A 353 -9.33 -43.23 40.30
C LEU A 353 -8.67 -43.54 38.94
N LEU A 354 -8.46 -44.84 38.69
CA LEU A 354 -8.48 -45.39 37.35
C LEU A 354 -9.87 -46.00 37.12
N GLY A 355 -10.86 -45.13 37.03
CA GLY A 355 -12.14 -45.44 36.39
C GLY A 355 -12.04 -45.00 34.94
N VAL A 356 -11.74 -45.93 34.05
CA VAL A 356 -12.00 -45.73 32.62
C VAL A 356 -13.51 -45.89 32.46
N ASP A 357 -14.24 -44.81 32.73
CA ASP A 357 -15.65 -44.73 32.40
C ASP A 357 -15.77 -44.60 30.87
N GLU A 358 -16.79 -45.22 30.28
CA GLU A 358 -17.00 -45.29 28.82
C GLU A 358 -16.99 -43.90 28.13
N ASP A 359 -17.22 -42.84 28.90
CA ASP A 359 -17.19 -41.43 28.45
C ASP A 359 -15.77 -40.90 28.17
N GLY A 360 -14.75 -41.37 28.89
CA GLY A 360 -13.35 -40.94 28.68
C GLY A 360 -12.77 -41.46 27.36
N ALA A 361 -13.14 -42.69 26.98
CA ALA A 361 -12.74 -43.28 25.71
C ALA A 361 -13.45 -42.61 24.52
N ALA A 362 -14.70 -42.19 24.69
CA ALA A 362 -15.45 -41.44 23.68
C ALA A 362 -14.85 -40.04 23.46
N MET A 363 -14.49 -39.33 24.55
CA MET A 363 -13.86 -38.02 24.49
C MET A 363 -12.47 -38.08 23.81
N TRP A 364 -11.65 -39.09 24.14
CA TRP A 364 -10.34 -39.29 23.51
C TRP A 364 -10.45 -39.59 22.01
N LYS A 365 -11.43 -40.40 21.59
CA LYS A 365 -11.71 -40.68 20.17
C LYS A 365 -12.18 -39.43 19.43
N ALA A 366 -13.01 -38.59 20.05
CA ALA A 366 -13.46 -37.33 19.47
C ALA A 366 -12.29 -36.33 19.28
N MET A 367 -11.40 -36.22 20.27
CA MET A 367 -10.20 -35.37 20.17
C MET A 367 -9.23 -35.86 19.09
N CYS A 368 -8.97 -37.17 19.02
CA CYS A 368 -8.17 -37.76 17.94
C CYS A 368 -8.81 -37.52 16.57
N GLY A 369 -10.14 -37.64 16.45
CA GLY A 369 -10.88 -37.37 15.22
C GLY A 369 -10.76 -35.92 14.76
N LEU A 370 -10.86 -34.96 15.68
CA LEU A 370 -10.67 -33.54 15.40
C LEU A 370 -9.23 -33.21 14.97
N LEU A 371 -8.23 -33.84 15.59
CA LEU A 371 -6.82 -33.71 15.20
C LEU A 371 -6.58 -34.23 13.77
N VAL A 372 -7.13 -35.39 13.42
CA VAL A 372 -7.03 -35.94 12.07
C VAL A 372 -7.70 -35.02 11.05
N LEU A 373 -8.89 -34.49 11.38
CA LEU A 373 -9.59 -33.53 10.53
C LEU A 373 -8.78 -32.24 10.33
N ALA A 374 -8.18 -31.71 11.40
CA ALA A 374 -7.33 -30.52 11.32
C ALA A 374 -6.10 -30.75 10.43
N VAL A 375 -5.45 -31.91 10.54
CA VAL A 375 -4.30 -32.28 9.69
C VAL A 375 -4.73 -32.45 8.24
N LEU A 376 -5.89 -33.06 7.97
CA LEU A 376 -6.44 -33.20 6.63
C LEU A 376 -6.78 -31.83 6.02
N CYS A 377 -7.46 -30.96 6.76
CA CYS A 377 -7.74 -29.59 6.32
C CYS A 377 -6.45 -28.81 6.02
N LEU A 378 -5.43 -28.93 6.87
CA LEU A 378 -4.13 -28.30 6.65
C LEU A 378 -3.45 -28.86 5.38
N SER A 379 -3.51 -30.17 5.15
CA SER A 379 -2.94 -30.80 3.95
C SER A 379 -3.62 -30.36 2.66
N VAL A 380 -4.96 -30.22 2.67
CA VAL A 380 -5.74 -29.70 1.54
C VAL A 380 -5.42 -28.23 1.29
N MET A 381 -5.29 -27.43 2.35
CA MET A 381 -4.91 -26.03 2.24
C MET A 381 -3.51 -25.86 1.65
N VAL A 382 -2.53 -26.65 2.10
CA VAL A 382 -1.16 -26.65 1.55
C VAL A 382 -1.14 -27.10 0.09
N ALA A 383 -1.89 -28.15 -0.26
CA ALA A 383 -2.01 -28.61 -1.64
C ALA A 383 -2.67 -27.56 -2.55
N TRP A 384 -3.70 -26.87 -2.04
CA TRP A 384 -4.38 -25.79 -2.76
C TRP A 384 -3.47 -24.58 -2.96
N LEU A 385 -2.72 -24.16 -1.93
CA LEU A 385 -1.72 -23.09 -2.03
C LEU A 385 -0.62 -23.44 -3.05
N GLY A 386 -0.10 -24.67 -3.02
CA GLY A 386 0.89 -25.13 -3.99
C GLY A 386 0.35 -25.17 -5.42
N TRP A 387 -0.89 -25.64 -5.61
CA TRP A 387 -1.54 -25.64 -6.92
C TRP A 387 -1.81 -24.22 -7.44
N ARG A 388 -2.30 -23.32 -6.58
CA ARG A 388 -2.56 -21.91 -6.93
C ARG A 388 -1.27 -21.17 -7.28
N GLN A 389 -0.18 -21.40 -6.53
CA GLN A 389 1.13 -20.84 -6.85
C GLN A 389 1.66 -21.35 -8.20
N ALA A 390 1.54 -22.64 -8.48
CA ALA A 390 1.90 -23.22 -9.78
C ALA A 390 1.02 -22.68 -10.92
N TRP A 391 -0.26 -22.45 -10.66
CA TRP A 391 -1.19 -21.82 -11.60
C TRP A 391 -0.78 -20.38 -11.92
N CYS A 392 -0.50 -19.54 -10.92
CA CYS A 392 -0.02 -18.16 -11.13
C CYS A 392 1.25 -18.15 -12.00
N VAL A 393 2.24 -18.99 -11.70
CA VAL A 393 3.48 -19.08 -12.50
C VAL A 393 3.21 -19.49 -13.95
N ARG A 394 2.26 -20.41 -14.16
CA ARG A 394 1.87 -20.86 -15.50
C ARG A 394 1.12 -19.78 -16.27
N GLU A 395 0.20 -19.09 -15.62
CA GLU A 395 -0.59 -18.01 -16.22
C GLU A 395 0.30 -16.82 -16.59
N ALA A 396 1.23 -16.43 -15.72
CA ALA A 396 2.24 -15.40 -15.99
C ALA A 396 3.09 -15.74 -17.22
N ARG A 397 3.53 -17.01 -17.33
CA ARG A 397 4.28 -17.48 -18.49
C ARG A 397 3.47 -17.39 -19.78
N LEU A 398 2.19 -17.77 -19.73
CA LEU A 398 1.29 -17.68 -20.90
C LEU A 398 1.04 -16.22 -21.31
N LYS A 399 0.85 -15.31 -20.35
CA LYS A 399 0.70 -13.87 -20.62
C LYS A 399 1.98 -13.28 -21.24
N ALA A 400 3.14 -13.64 -20.73
CA ALA A 400 4.42 -13.21 -21.30
C ALA A 400 4.65 -13.77 -22.71
N GLU A 401 4.28 -15.02 -22.97
CA GLU A 401 4.33 -15.63 -24.30
C GLU A 401 3.34 -14.93 -25.27
N MET A 402 2.13 -14.62 -24.83
CA MET A 402 1.16 -13.82 -25.60
C MET A 402 1.67 -12.42 -25.93
N LEU A 403 2.24 -11.70 -24.95
CA LEU A 403 2.81 -10.37 -25.15
C LEU A 403 3.95 -10.40 -26.18
N ASN A 404 4.83 -11.40 -26.12
CA ASN A 404 5.88 -11.59 -27.13
C ASN A 404 5.29 -11.86 -28.52
N ILE A 405 4.26 -12.69 -28.63
CA ILE A 405 3.57 -12.96 -29.91
C ILE A 405 2.94 -11.67 -30.47
N ILE A 406 2.28 -10.89 -29.63
CA ILE A 406 1.66 -9.61 -30.02
C ILE A 406 2.72 -8.61 -30.48
N GLN A 407 3.84 -8.49 -29.76
CA GLN A 407 4.96 -7.61 -30.14
C GLN A 407 5.62 -8.06 -31.46
N MET A 408 5.78 -9.37 -31.68
CA MET A 408 6.30 -9.90 -32.94
C MET A 408 5.35 -9.68 -34.11
N ALA A 409 4.03 -9.78 -33.88
CA ALA A 409 3.00 -9.51 -34.88
C ALA A 409 2.93 -8.02 -35.26
N ALA A 410 3.12 -7.12 -34.29
CA ALA A 410 3.20 -5.68 -34.52
C ALA A 410 4.45 -5.26 -35.32
N ALA A 411 5.55 -6.01 -35.21
CA ALA A 411 6.81 -5.72 -35.91
C ALA A 411 6.84 -6.14 -37.40
N ARG A 412 5.85 -6.90 -37.90
CA ARG A 412 5.79 -7.36 -39.31
C ARG A 412 4.35 -7.39 -39.85
N PRO A 413 3.81 -6.26 -40.35
CA PRO A 413 2.40 -6.16 -40.77
C PRO A 413 2.00 -7.07 -41.94
N ASP A 414 2.94 -7.41 -42.84
CA ASP A 414 2.64 -8.00 -44.15
C ASP A 414 2.63 -9.55 -44.20
N ARG A 415 2.64 -10.26 -43.07
CA ARG A 415 2.56 -11.75 -43.06
C ARG A 415 1.64 -12.31 -41.97
N ASN A 416 0.40 -11.83 -41.86
CA ASN A 416 -0.54 -12.29 -40.83
C ASN A 416 -1.74 -13.08 -41.38
N VAL A 417 -1.49 -14.31 -41.83
CA VAL A 417 -2.54 -15.35 -41.88
C VAL A 417 -2.20 -16.53 -40.96
N GLY A 418 -0.90 -16.81 -40.72
CA GLY A 418 -0.47 -17.89 -39.83
C GLY A 418 -0.44 -17.55 -38.34
N ALA A 419 -0.14 -16.30 -37.96
CA ALA A 419 0.00 -15.90 -36.56
C ALA A 419 -1.35 -15.83 -35.81
N LEU A 420 -2.44 -15.47 -36.52
CA LEU A 420 -3.79 -15.42 -35.96
C LEU A 420 -4.32 -16.81 -35.57
N GLN A 421 -3.89 -17.88 -36.25
CA GLN A 421 -4.29 -19.26 -35.90
C GLN A 421 -3.55 -19.82 -34.67
N ALA A 422 -2.46 -19.19 -34.24
CA ALA A 422 -1.72 -19.57 -33.04
C ALA A 422 -2.21 -18.85 -31.76
N ILE A 423 -2.97 -17.76 -31.92
CA ILE A 423 -3.59 -17.01 -30.81
C ILE A 423 -4.93 -17.65 -30.38
N ASP A 424 -5.56 -18.41 -31.27
CA ASP A 424 -6.87 -19.06 -31.07
C ASP A 424 -6.76 -20.50 -30.51
N ARG A 425 -5.54 -21.03 -30.32
CA ARG A 425 -5.26 -22.32 -29.66
C ARG A 425 -4.52 -22.10 -28.36
#